data_AF-A0A7J2TK33-F1
#
_entry.id   AF-A0A7J2TK33-F1
#
_cell.length_a   1.000
_cell.length_b   1.000
_cell.length_c   1.000
_cell.angle_alpha   90.00
_cell.angle_beta   90.00
_cell.angle_gamma   90.00
#
_symmetry.space_group_name_H-M   'P 1'
#
loop_
_entity.id
_entity.type
_entity.pdbx_description
1 polymer ?
#
loop_
_entity_poly.entity_id
_entity_poly.type
_entity_poly.pdbx_seq_one_letter_code
_entity_poly.pdbx_strand_id
1 'polypeptide(L)'
;MRILLVLIGRDESFENLLKDLEVDLRFLDRNADIQSFADSLRDYDRIIIAATLGSWQGELLIELAMKCRSEILFFCLTKSGSINEAILSRIQADRILKISPNFQGVIISEEMPEKAKLEALKTLTGI
;
A
#
# COMPACT_ATOMS: atom_id res chain seq x y z
N MET A 1 -8.18 18.76 -0.49
CA MET A 1 -7.88 17.37 -0.87
C MET A 1 -7.29 16.69 0.35
N ARG A 2 -8.01 15.75 0.97
CA ARG A 2 -7.47 15.00 2.14
C ARG A 2 -6.83 13.72 1.63
N ILE A 3 -5.51 13.62 1.79
CA ILE A 3 -4.74 12.41 1.46
C ILE A 3 -4.64 11.55 2.72
N LEU A 4 -5.06 10.29 2.60
CA LEU A 4 -4.83 9.28 3.62
C LEU A 4 -3.78 8.30 3.14
N LEU A 5 -2.84 7.95 4.02
CA LEU A 5 -2.01 6.77 3.86
C LEU A 5 -2.52 5.65 4.77
N VAL A 6 -2.79 4.49 4.17
CA VAL A 6 -3.14 3.26 4.88
C VAL A 6 -1.94 2.33 4.83
N LEU A 7 -1.38 2.01 5.99
CA LEU A 7 -0.28 1.06 6.14
C LEU A 7 -0.86 -0.30 6.56
N ILE A 8 -0.62 -1.34 5.76
CA ILE A 8 -1.11 -2.69 6.08
C ILE A 8 -0.07 -3.46 6.89
N GLY A 9 -0.46 -3.83 8.09
CA GLY A 9 0.44 -4.31 9.15
C GLY A 9 1.18 -3.17 9.83
N ARG A 10 2.12 -3.53 10.69
CA ARG A 10 3.09 -2.59 11.27
C ARG A 10 4.46 -2.93 10.76
N ASP A 11 5.12 -1.94 10.20
CA ASP A 11 6.50 -2.03 9.73
C ASP A 11 7.21 -0.76 10.19
N GLU A 12 8.13 -0.91 11.15
CA GLU A 12 8.88 0.20 11.72
C GLU A 12 9.63 1.00 10.64
N SER A 13 10.05 0.35 9.55
CA SER A 13 10.72 0.99 8.42
C SER A 13 9.76 1.95 7.73
N PHE A 14 8.52 1.53 7.46
CA PHE A 14 7.50 2.40 6.90
C PHE A 14 7.12 3.52 7.88
N GLU A 15 6.89 3.20 9.15
CA GLU A 15 6.54 4.22 10.15
C GLU A 15 7.62 5.30 10.24
N ASN A 16 8.91 4.93 10.17
CA ASN A 16 10.01 5.88 10.13
C ASN A 16 10.02 6.72 8.84
N LEU A 17 9.77 6.11 7.67
CA LEU A 17 9.67 6.82 6.39
C LEU A 17 8.54 7.86 6.39
N LEU A 18 7.49 7.63 7.18
CA LEU A 18 6.29 8.47 7.23
C LEU A 18 6.38 9.62 8.24
N LYS A 19 7.32 9.58 9.19
CA LYS A 19 7.44 10.61 10.25
C LYS A 19 7.55 12.04 9.71
N ASP A 20 8.14 12.20 8.54
CA ASP A 20 8.37 13.50 7.90
C ASP A 20 7.29 13.87 6.87
N LEU A 21 6.25 13.05 6.70
CA LEU A 21 5.14 13.32 5.80
C LEU A 21 3.94 13.85 6.57
N GLU A 22 3.47 15.04 6.21
CA GLU A 22 2.22 15.62 6.72
C GLU A 22 0.99 14.97 6.07
N VAL A 23 0.80 13.67 6.32
CA VAL A 23 -0.33 12.88 5.79
C VAL A 23 -1.13 12.26 6.93
N ASP A 24 -2.44 12.13 6.74
CA ASP A 24 -3.25 11.34 7.66
C ASP A 24 -2.81 9.87 7.54
N LEU A 25 -2.60 9.19 8.67
CA LEU A 25 -2.11 7.81 8.72
C LEU A 25 -3.12 6.90 9.41
N ARG A 26 -3.41 5.75 8.79
CA ARG A 26 -4.16 4.66 9.40
C ARG A 26 -3.45 3.33 9.22
N PHE A 27 -3.62 2.45 10.19
CA PHE A 27 -3.07 1.10 10.17
C PHE A 27 -4.20 0.09 9.94
N LEU A 28 -3.92 -0.90 9.10
CA LEU A 28 -4.81 -2.03 8.87
C LEU A 28 -4.14 -3.32 9.31
N ASP A 29 -4.61 -3.89 10.40
CA ASP A 29 -4.09 -5.15 10.93
C ASP A 29 -4.69 -6.38 10.26
N ARG A 30 -4.02 -7.52 10.46
CA ARG A 30 -4.36 -8.80 9.81
C ARG A 30 -5.81 -9.26 10.02
N ASN A 31 -6.37 -8.93 11.18
CA ASN A 31 -7.69 -9.41 11.60
C ASN A 31 -8.77 -8.33 11.51
N ALA A 32 -8.50 -7.23 10.80
CA ALA A 32 -9.45 -6.15 10.66
C ALA A 32 -10.67 -6.57 9.81
N ASP A 33 -11.85 -6.05 10.17
CA ASP A 33 -13.02 -6.10 9.29
C ASP A 33 -12.81 -5.11 8.14
N ILE A 34 -12.47 -5.64 6.97
CA ILE A 34 -12.15 -4.85 5.78
C ILE A 34 -13.35 -4.04 5.30
N GLN A 35 -14.58 -4.54 5.47
CA GLN A 35 -15.77 -3.79 5.05
C GLN A 35 -15.95 -2.55 5.93
N SER A 36 -15.91 -2.75 7.25
CA SER A 36 -16.02 -1.65 8.21
C SER A 36 -14.88 -0.65 8.04
N PHE A 37 -13.66 -1.13 7.82
CA PHE A 37 -12.51 -0.26 7.58
C PHE A 37 -12.67 0.56 6.31
N ALA A 38 -13.00 -0.06 5.16
CA ALA A 38 -13.22 0.65 3.89
C ALA A 38 -14.33 1.71 4.00
N ASP A 39 -15.41 1.42 4.73
CA ASP A 39 -16.49 2.35 4.96
C ASP A 39 -16.06 3.59 5.76
N SER A 40 -15.06 3.44 6.64
CA SER A 40 -14.47 4.53 7.42
C SER A 40 -13.53 5.45 6.61
N LEU A 41 -13.22 5.11 5.36
CA LEU A 41 -12.32 5.89 4.49
C LEU A 41 -13.05 6.78 3.49
N ARG A 42 -14.39 6.78 3.51
CA ARG A 42 -15.24 7.47 2.51
C ARG A 42 -15.05 8.99 2.47
N ASP A 43 -14.56 9.59 3.55
CA ASP A 43 -14.34 11.05 3.65
C ASP A 43 -13.00 11.50 3.02
N TYR A 44 -12.21 10.57 2.49
CA TYR A 44 -10.93 10.86 1.84
C TYR A 44 -11.04 10.83 0.32
N ASP A 45 -10.52 11.89 -0.31
CA ASP A 45 -10.52 12.04 -1.76
C ASP A 45 -9.55 11.04 -2.43
N ARG A 46 -8.40 10.84 -1.79
CA ARG A 46 -7.30 10.01 -2.27
C ARG A 46 -6.73 9.17 -1.14
N ILE A 47 -6.57 7.88 -1.39
CA ILE A 47 -6.03 6.92 -0.45
C ILE A 47 -4.78 6.27 -1.06
N ILE A 48 -3.66 6.36 -0.36
CA ILE A 48 -2.45 5.62 -0.68
C ILE A 48 -2.44 4.37 0.19
N ILE A 49 -2.48 3.18 -0.41
CA ILE A 49 -2.40 1.91 0.32
C ILE A 49 -0.97 1.39 0.20
N ALA A 50 -0.28 1.33 1.33
CA ALA A 50 1.08 0.83 1.46
C ALA A 50 1.09 -0.60 2.02
N ALA A 51 1.74 -1.53 1.31
CA ALA A 51 1.84 -2.92 1.76
C ALA A 51 3.05 -3.65 1.16
N THR A 52 3.46 -4.73 1.80
CA THR A 52 4.47 -5.66 1.28
C THR A 52 3.81 -6.84 0.57
N LEU A 53 4.06 -6.95 -0.73
CA LEU A 53 3.66 -8.07 -1.58
C LEU A 53 4.52 -9.31 -1.28
N GLY A 54 3.99 -10.48 -1.65
CA GLY A 54 4.58 -11.77 -1.28
C GLY A 54 4.23 -12.18 0.15
N SER A 55 3.25 -11.53 0.78
CA SER A 55 2.84 -11.76 2.17
C SER A 55 1.33 -11.64 2.35
N TRP A 56 0.86 -11.81 3.58
CA TRP A 56 -0.55 -11.58 3.96
C TRP A 56 -0.98 -10.12 3.76
N GLN A 57 -0.04 -9.15 3.82
CA GLN A 57 -0.35 -7.73 3.64
C GLN A 57 -0.82 -7.46 2.21
N GLY A 58 -0.20 -8.10 1.21
CA GLY A 58 -0.62 -7.98 -0.19
C GLY A 58 -2.04 -8.52 -0.44
N GLU A 59 -2.44 -9.59 0.24
CA GLU A 59 -3.83 -10.09 0.15
C GLU A 59 -4.83 -9.09 0.71
N LEU A 60 -4.54 -8.49 1.87
CA LEU A 60 -5.41 -7.47 2.45
C LEU A 60 -5.45 -6.18 1.65
N LEU A 61 -4.34 -5.78 1.02
CA LEU A 61 -4.31 -4.65 0.09
C LEU A 61 -5.31 -4.88 -1.05
N ILE A 62 -5.27 -6.06 -1.66
CA ILE A 62 -6.16 -6.43 -2.77
C ILE A 62 -7.63 -6.39 -2.29
N GLU A 63 -7.91 -6.98 -1.13
CA GLU A 63 -9.27 -6.99 -0.58
C GLU A 63 -9.79 -5.58 -0.26
N LEU A 64 -8.98 -4.75 0.39
CA LEU A 64 -9.32 -3.36 0.69
C LEU A 64 -9.55 -2.57 -0.61
N ALA A 65 -8.67 -2.73 -1.60
CA ALA A 65 -8.77 -2.03 -2.87
C ALA A 65 -10.05 -2.36 -3.64
N MET A 66 -10.54 -3.60 -3.54
CA MET A 66 -11.81 -4.00 -4.15
C MET A 66 -13.05 -3.40 -3.46
N LYS A 67 -12.94 -3.00 -2.18
CA LYS A 67 -14.05 -2.48 -1.37
C LYS A 67 -14.05 -0.95 -1.28
N CYS A 68 -12.88 -0.33 -1.43
CA CYS A 68 -12.72 1.11 -1.41
C CYS A 68 -13.44 1.77 -2.59
N ARG A 69 -14.09 2.91 -2.31
CA ARG A 69 -14.81 3.71 -3.32
C ARG A 69 -14.05 4.98 -3.74
N SER A 70 -13.04 5.38 -2.98
CA SER A 70 -12.18 6.54 -3.27
C SER A 70 -11.12 6.21 -4.32
N GLU A 71 -10.45 7.23 -4.85
CA GLU A 71 -9.26 7.05 -5.70
C GLU A 71 -8.16 6.36 -4.88
N ILE A 72 -7.59 5.28 -5.43
CA ILE A 72 -6.55 4.48 -4.76
C ILE A 72 -5.24 4.61 -5.52
N LEU A 73 -4.20 4.99 -4.79
CA LEU A 73 -2.81 4.86 -5.22
C LEU A 73 -2.16 3.70 -4.46
N PHE A 74 -1.34 2.93 -5.16
CA PHE A 74 -0.64 1.78 -4.56
C PHE A 74 0.81 2.13 -4.25
N PHE A 75 1.27 1.81 -3.05
CA PHE A 75 2.70 1.83 -2.71
C PHE A 75 3.11 0.43 -2.24
N CYS A 76 3.63 -0.37 -3.16
CA CYS A 76 3.89 -1.78 -2.92
C CYS A 76 5.38 -2.07 -2.85
N LEU A 77 5.82 -2.75 -1.79
CA LEU A 77 7.15 -3.35 -1.72
C LEU A 77 7.07 -4.84 -2.10
N THR A 78 7.95 -5.33 -2.97
CA THR A 78 7.99 -6.76 -3.32
C THR A 78 9.05 -7.48 -2.50
N LYS A 79 8.68 -8.63 -1.93
CA LYS A 79 9.62 -9.55 -1.30
C LYS A 79 10.41 -10.35 -2.33
N SER A 80 11.71 -10.49 -2.08
CA SER A 80 12.64 -11.25 -2.94
C SER A 80 13.60 -12.16 -2.18
N GLY A 81 13.46 -12.29 -0.85
CA GLY A 81 14.31 -13.14 -0.02
C GLY A 81 14.31 -14.63 -0.39
N SER A 82 13.28 -15.10 -1.09
CA SER A 82 13.21 -16.44 -1.66
C SER A 82 12.44 -16.48 -2.99
N ILE A 83 12.64 -17.54 -3.78
CA ILE A 83 11.90 -17.75 -5.04
C ILE A 83 10.38 -17.79 -4.82
N ASN A 84 9.94 -18.38 -3.69
CA ASN A 84 8.52 -18.46 -3.34
C ASN A 84 7.94 -17.08 -3.05
N GLU A 85 8.66 -16.24 -2.30
CA GLU A 85 8.25 -14.86 -2.03
C GLU A 85 8.22 -14.00 -3.30
N ALA A 86 9.19 -14.17 -4.20
CA ALA A 86 9.22 -13.48 -5.49
C ALA A 86 8.01 -13.87 -6.37
N ILE A 87 7.68 -15.17 -6.43
CA ILE A 87 6.51 -15.67 -7.16
C ILE A 87 5.22 -15.12 -6.55
N LEU A 88 5.07 -15.13 -5.23
CA LEU A 88 3.88 -14.60 -4.56
C LEU A 88 3.75 -13.09 -4.77
N SER A 89 4.85 -12.34 -4.68
CA SER A 89 4.88 -10.90 -4.99
C SER A 89 4.40 -10.62 -6.40
N ARG A 90 4.86 -11.42 -7.37
CA ARG A 90 4.44 -11.31 -8.77
C ARG A 90 2.95 -11.59 -8.94
N ILE A 91 2.45 -12.67 -8.35
CA ILE A 91 1.03 -13.05 -8.43
C ILE A 91 0.15 -11.93 -7.87
N GLN A 92 0.54 -11.35 -6.73
CA GLN A 92 -0.21 -10.26 -6.11
C GLN A 92 -0.14 -8.98 -6.94
N ALA A 93 1.02 -8.62 -7.49
CA ALA A 93 1.16 -7.49 -8.40
C ALA A 93 0.24 -7.66 -9.64
N ASP A 94 0.23 -8.84 -10.26
CA ASP A 94 -0.65 -9.13 -11.40
C ASP A 94 -2.13 -9.05 -11.02
N ARG A 95 -2.52 -9.42 -9.79
CA ARG A 95 -3.89 -9.23 -9.28
C ARG A 95 -4.25 -7.76 -9.11
N ILE A 96 -3.35 -6.95 -8.56
CA ILE A 96 -3.54 -5.49 -8.42
C ILE A 96 -3.80 -4.86 -9.80
N LEU A 97 -2.98 -5.18 -10.80
CA LEU A 97 -3.13 -4.66 -12.16
C LEU A 97 -4.44 -5.10 -12.83
N LYS A 98 -4.98 -6.27 -12.45
CA LYS A 98 -6.28 -6.75 -12.95
C LYS A 98 -7.46 -6.02 -12.33
N ILE A 99 -7.41 -5.73 -11.02
CA ILE A 99 -8.50 -5.03 -10.32
C ILE A 99 -8.42 -3.51 -10.50
N SER A 100 -7.26 -2.99 -10.87
CA SER A 100 -7.02 -1.57 -11.17
C SER A 100 -6.39 -1.43 -12.57
N PRO A 101 -7.21 -1.45 -13.64
CA PRO A 101 -6.71 -1.36 -15.02
C PRO A 101 -6.00 -0.03 -15.31
N ASN A 102 -6.41 1.04 -14.62
CA ASN A 102 -5.73 2.33 -14.63
C ASN A 102 -4.83 2.44 -13.41
N PHE A 103 -3.95 1.45 -13.23
CA PHE A 103 -3.05 1.40 -12.08
C PHE A 103 -2.32 2.73 -11.89
N GLN A 104 -2.42 3.27 -10.68
CA GLN A 104 -1.66 4.43 -10.26
C GLN A 104 -0.93 4.07 -8.97
N GLY A 105 0.38 4.21 -8.95
CA GLY A 105 1.19 3.75 -7.84
C GLY A 105 2.60 3.36 -8.24
N VAL A 106 3.29 2.74 -7.30
CA VAL A 106 4.62 2.17 -7.49
C VAL A 106 4.67 0.76 -6.92
N ILE A 107 5.38 -0.12 -7.62
CA ILE A 107 5.74 -1.46 -7.14
C ILE A 107 7.25 -1.53 -7.23
N ILE A 108 7.93 -1.59 -6.09
CA ILE A 108 9.39 -1.51 -5.98
C ILE A 108 9.92 -2.62 -5.07
N SER A 109 11.21 -2.94 -5.17
CA SER A 109 11.82 -3.95 -4.30
C SER A 109 11.90 -3.48 -2.85
N GLU A 110 11.61 -4.38 -1.90
CA GLU A 110 11.85 -4.12 -0.47
C GLU A 110 13.34 -3.91 -0.16
N GLU A 111 14.25 -4.36 -1.04
CA GLU A 111 15.69 -4.19 -0.90
C GLU A 111 16.17 -2.80 -1.37
N MET A 112 15.29 -1.98 -1.98
CA MET A 112 15.67 -0.64 -2.38
C MET A 112 16.06 0.23 -1.17
N PRO A 113 17.02 1.16 -1.33
CA PRO A 113 17.39 2.08 -0.27
C PRO A 113 16.20 2.88 0.25
N GLU A 114 16.15 3.14 1.56
CA GLU A 114 15.09 3.91 2.21
C GLU A 114 14.83 5.26 1.53
N LYS A 115 15.90 5.96 1.13
CA LYS A 115 15.81 7.23 0.40
C LYS A 115 14.99 7.09 -0.90
N ALA A 116 15.20 6.02 -1.66
CA ALA A 116 14.48 5.79 -2.91
C ALA A 116 13.00 5.45 -2.66
N LYS A 117 12.72 4.67 -1.59
CA LYS A 117 11.33 4.40 -1.16
C LYS A 117 10.62 5.69 -0.76
N LEU A 118 11.28 6.57 -0.02
CA LEU A 118 10.73 7.87 0.39
C LEU A 118 10.46 8.79 -0.80
N GLU A 119 11.39 8.90 -1.75
CA GLU A 119 11.21 9.71 -2.96
C GLU A 119 10.04 9.21 -3.82
N ALA A 120 9.90 7.90 -3.96
CA ALA A 120 8.75 7.30 -4.65
C ALA A 120 7.43 7.63 -3.93
N LEU A 121 7.41 7.59 -2.60
CA LEU A 121 6.22 7.92 -1.82
C LEU A 121 5.86 9.41 -1.91
N LYS A 122 6.85 10.31 -1.81
CA LYS A 122 6.67 11.76 -1.99
C LYS A 122 6.06 12.11 -3.34
N THR A 123 6.54 11.44 -4.39
CA THR A 123 6.01 11.58 -5.75
C THR A 123 4.52 11.21 -5.82
N LEU A 124 4.08 10.18 -5.09
CA LEU A 124 2.66 9.78 -5.03
C LEU A 124 1.80 10.74 -4.20
N THR A 125 2.34 11.26 -3.10
CA THR A 125 1.62 12.24 -2.25
C THR A 125 1.53 13.62 -2.91
N GLY A 126 2.36 13.91 -3.92
CA GLY A 126 2.47 15.23 -4.53
C GLY A 126 3.09 16.27 -3.61
N ILE A 127 3.97 15.81 -2.70
CA ILE A 127 4.72 16.61 -1.72
C ILE A 127 6.18 16.67 -2.16
#